data_AF-L8LHA4-F1
#
_entry.id   AF-L8LHA4-F1
#
_cell.length_a   1.000
_cell.length_b   1.000
_cell.length_c   1.000
_cell.angle_alpha   90.00
_cell.angle_beta   90.00
_cell.angle_gamma   90.00
#
_symmetry.space_group_name_H-M   'P 1'
#
loop_
_entity.id
_entity.type
_entity.pdbx_description
1 polymer ?
#
loop_
_entity_poly.entity_id
_entity_poly.type
_entity_poly.pdbx_seq_one_letter_code
_entity_poly.pdbx_strand_id
1 'polypeptide(L)'
;MFNLDKVSVYIHEFDLMSLHPETSMMESSTNSIEELQLPREVRVAQLNNLIDTLRIADEIASKGYLISSSELADLMDINASAVTSRGDHWSWRNWVVSRVRREGNQILWQLERVD
;
A
#
# COMPACT_ATOMS: atom_id res chain seq x y z
N MET A 1 66.81 -10.60 -7.17
CA MET A 1 67.63 -11.63 -6.48
C MET A 1 67.03 -11.83 -5.10
N PHE A 2 66.76 -13.09 -4.78
CA PHE A 2 65.99 -13.70 -3.70
C PHE A 2 65.86 -13.00 -2.32
N ASN A 3 64.59 -12.94 -1.88
CA ASN A 3 64.04 -13.53 -0.65
C ASN A 3 64.23 -12.80 0.69
N LEU A 4 63.12 -12.66 1.44
CA LEU A 4 63.07 -12.63 2.91
C LEU A 4 61.63 -12.92 3.39
N ASP A 5 61.18 -14.16 3.17
CA ASP A 5 60.22 -14.81 4.07
C ASP A 5 60.94 -15.16 5.39
N LYS A 6 60.67 -14.41 6.47
CA LYS A 6 60.94 -14.84 7.87
C LYS A 6 59.93 -14.25 8.87
N VAL A 7 58.90 -15.06 9.12
CA VAL A 7 58.26 -15.42 10.41
C VAL A 7 58.69 -14.67 11.70
N SER A 8 57.70 -14.13 12.42
CA SER A 8 57.53 -14.13 13.90
C SER A 8 56.16 -13.49 14.23
N VAL A 9 55.08 -14.25 14.46
CA VAL A 9 54.59 -14.88 15.71
C VAL A 9 54.32 -13.90 16.87
N TYR A 10 53.07 -13.99 17.38
CA TYR A 10 52.50 -13.59 18.69
C TYR A 10 51.42 -12.49 18.69
N ILE A 11 50.19 -12.97 18.51
CA ILE A 11 48.96 -12.67 19.29
C ILE A 11 49.11 -11.71 20.49
N HIS A 12 48.24 -10.70 20.52
CA HIS A 12 47.78 -10.09 21.77
C HIS A 12 46.27 -9.84 21.72
N GLU A 13 45.56 -10.59 22.58
CA GLU A 13 44.20 -10.29 23.07
C GLU A 13 44.14 -8.91 23.75
N PHE A 14 42.91 -8.40 23.88
CA PHE A 14 42.39 -7.06 24.28
C PHE A 14 41.98 -6.23 23.06
N ASP A 15 40.70 -6.13 22.67
CA ASP A 15 39.59 -5.74 23.54
C ASP A 15 38.23 -6.35 23.10
N LEU A 16 37.44 -6.73 24.10
CA LEU A 16 36.07 -7.20 23.99
C LEU A 16 35.17 -5.99 23.66
N MET A 17 34.46 -6.02 22.53
CA MET A 17 33.09 -5.49 22.36
C MET A 17 32.79 -5.31 20.87
N SER A 18 32.11 -6.29 20.28
CA SER A 18 30.96 -6.07 19.38
C SER A 18 30.40 -7.42 18.95
N LEU A 19 29.68 -8.05 19.87
CA LEU A 19 28.62 -8.99 19.51
C LEU A 19 27.56 -8.21 18.76
N HIS A 20 27.25 -8.56 17.50
CA HIS A 20 25.87 -8.49 17.00
C HIS A 20 25.68 -9.53 15.88
N PRO A 21 24.90 -10.59 16.12
CA PRO A 21 24.31 -11.38 15.06
C PRO A 21 23.03 -10.67 14.60
N GLU A 22 23.05 -9.96 13.47
CA GLU A 22 21.81 -9.54 12.82
C GLU A 22 21.17 -10.76 12.15
N THR A 23 20.34 -11.45 12.92
CA THR A 23 19.46 -12.49 12.40
C THR A 23 18.01 -12.04 12.56
N SER A 24 17.26 -12.28 11.49
CA SER A 24 15.80 -12.41 11.46
C SER A 24 15.01 -11.13 11.23
N MET A 25 14.79 -10.85 9.94
CA MET A 25 13.46 -10.75 9.33
C MET A 25 12.31 -10.68 10.35
N MET A 26 11.81 -9.47 10.58
CA MET A 26 10.48 -9.25 11.15
C MET A 26 9.74 -8.28 10.24
N GLU A 27 9.53 -8.71 9.00
CA GLU A 27 8.60 -8.11 8.07
C GLU A 27 7.32 -8.92 8.14
N SER A 28 6.42 -8.55 9.06
CA SER A 28 5.03 -8.99 9.10
C SER A 28 4.22 -8.17 10.12
N SER A 29 3.31 -7.35 9.57
CA SER A 29 2.02 -7.01 10.17
C SER A 29 2.00 -6.10 11.41
N THR A 30 2.44 -4.85 11.27
CA THR A 30 2.15 -3.79 12.27
C THR A 30 0.74 -3.20 12.16
N ASN A 31 -0.14 -3.72 11.30
CA ASN A 31 -1.52 -3.21 11.20
C ASN A 31 -2.49 -3.76 12.25
N SER A 32 -2.11 -4.77 13.06
CA SER A 32 -3.06 -5.47 13.94
C SER A 32 -3.07 -5.06 15.41
N ILE A 33 -2.05 -4.32 15.91
CA ILE A 33 -1.97 -3.96 17.33
C ILE A 33 -2.58 -2.57 17.61
N GLU A 34 -2.56 -1.64 16.66
CA GLU A 34 -3.18 -0.30 16.82
C GLU A 34 -4.71 -0.33 16.74
N GLU A 35 -5.29 -1.27 15.99
CA GLU A 35 -6.74 -1.43 15.84
C GLU A 35 -7.43 -1.87 17.15
N LEU A 36 -6.68 -2.46 18.08
CA LEU A 36 -7.15 -2.94 19.38
C LEU A 36 -7.36 -1.84 20.44
N GLN A 37 -6.95 -0.59 20.17
CA GLN A 37 -7.04 0.50 21.17
C GLN A 37 -8.02 1.62 20.82
N LEU A 38 -8.64 1.60 19.63
CA LEU A 38 -9.62 2.63 19.30
C LEU A 38 -10.91 2.45 20.11
N PRO A 39 -11.43 3.53 20.73
CA PRO A 39 -12.72 3.50 21.38
C PRO A 39 -13.79 2.92 20.44
N ARG A 40 -14.72 2.15 20.99
CA ARG A 40 -15.77 1.47 20.19
C ARG A 40 -16.50 2.44 19.27
N GLU A 41 -16.77 3.66 19.74
CA GLU A 41 -17.45 4.70 18.98
C GLU A 41 -16.68 5.10 17.72
N VAL A 42 -15.35 5.25 17.81
CA VAL A 42 -14.48 5.56 16.67
C VAL A 42 -14.49 4.42 15.65
N ARG A 43 -14.38 3.18 16.12
CA ARG A 43 -14.43 2.00 15.23
C ARG A 43 -15.77 1.89 14.50
N VAL A 44 -16.88 2.14 15.20
CA VAL A 44 -18.22 2.13 14.58
C VAL A 44 -18.35 3.26 13.56
N ALA A 45 -17.83 4.45 13.85
CA ALA A 45 -17.84 5.57 12.90
C ALA A 45 -17.04 5.24 11.61
N GLN A 46 -15.86 4.62 11.74
CA GLN A 46 -15.07 4.18 10.59
C GLN A 46 -15.81 3.14 9.74
N LEU A 47 -16.51 2.20 10.36
CA LEU A 47 -17.34 1.22 9.65
C LEU A 47 -18.51 1.90 8.91
N ASN A 48 -19.16 2.89 9.52
CA ASN A 48 -20.23 3.62 8.84
C ASN A 48 -19.69 4.37 7.62
N ASN A 49 -18.56 5.08 7.76
CA ASN A 49 -17.90 5.76 6.63
C ASN A 49 -17.54 4.76 5.51
N LEU A 50 -17.01 3.59 5.88
CA LEU A 50 -16.70 2.52 4.94
C LEU A 50 -17.95 2.04 4.19
N ILE A 51 -19.06 1.81 4.90
CA ILE A 51 -20.33 1.39 4.29
C ILE A 51 -20.86 2.47 3.34
N ASP A 52 -20.75 3.75 3.70
CA ASP A 52 -21.19 4.85 2.85
C ASP A 52 -20.33 4.96 1.59
N THR A 53 -19.01 4.81 1.68
CA THR A 53 -18.13 4.68 0.51
C THR A 53 -18.55 3.52 -0.41
N LEU A 54 -18.84 2.35 0.16
CA LEU A 54 -19.28 1.17 -0.61
C LEU A 54 -20.64 1.40 -1.30
N ARG A 55 -21.56 2.12 -0.65
CA ARG A 55 -22.85 2.51 -1.24
C ARG A 55 -22.70 3.48 -2.39
N ILE A 56 -21.82 4.49 -2.24
CA ILE A 56 -21.52 5.45 -3.32
C ILE A 56 -20.94 4.70 -4.52
N ALA A 57 -20.00 3.79 -4.30
CA ALA A 57 -19.43 2.97 -5.38
C ALA A 57 -20.51 2.11 -6.09
N ASP A 58 -21.44 1.54 -5.34
CA ASP A 58 -22.55 0.75 -5.90
C ASP A 58 -23.52 1.61 -6.72
N GLU A 59 -23.81 2.83 -6.26
CA GLU A 59 -24.64 3.77 -7.01
C GLU A 59 -23.97 4.19 -8.32
N ILE A 60 -22.69 4.56 -8.28
CA ILE A 60 -21.90 4.91 -9.47
C ILE A 60 -21.91 3.75 -10.47
N ALA A 61 -21.67 2.52 -10.01
CA ALA A 61 -21.64 1.34 -10.86
C ALA A 61 -23.02 1.01 -11.45
N SER A 62 -24.06 0.98 -10.61
CA SER A 62 -25.42 0.62 -11.04
C SER A 62 -26.04 1.62 -12.01
N LYS A 63 -25.63 2.90 -11.93
CA LYS A 63 -26.06 3.95 -12.87
C LYS A 63 -25.15 4.11 -14.08
N GLY A 64 -24.00 3.45 -14.09
CA GLY A 64 -22.99 3.59 -15.15
C GLY A 64 -22.42 5.02 -15.24
N TYR A 65 -22.29 5.70 -14.09
CA TYR A 65 -21.71 7.03 -14.07
C TYR A 65 -20.22 6.99 -14.38
N LEU A 66 -19.77 7.98 -15.15
CA LEU A 66 -18.35 8.23 -15.37
C LEU A 66 -17.84 9.21 -14.32
N ILE A 67 -16.73 8.87 -13.67
CA ILE A 67 -16.07 9.71 -12.67
C ILE A 67 -14.63 10.00 -13.07
N SER A 68 -14.12 11.16 -12.70
CA SER A 68 -12.74 11.57 -12.96
C SER A 68 -11.74 10.80 -12.09
N SER A 69 -10.45 10.81 -12.49
CA SER A 69 -9.38 10.23 -11.66
C SER A 69 -9.33 10.80 -10.24
N SER A 70 -9.67 12.08 -10.04
CA SER A 70 -9.71 12.71 -8.72
C SER A 70 -10.88 12.18 -7.88
N GLU A 71 -12.08 12.14 -8.44
CA GLU A 71 -13.27 11.64 -7.73
C GLU A 71 -13.13 10.14 -7.39
N LEU A 72 -12.54 9.35 -8.29
CA LEU A 72 -12.21 7.97 -8.02
C LEU A 72 -11.15 7.84 -6.92
N ALA A 73 -10.17 8.73 -6.89
CA ALA A 73 -9.15 8.75 -5.84
C ALA A 73 -9.75 9.10 -4.47
N ASP A 74 -10.64 10.09 -4.42
CA ASP A 74 -11.38 10.47 -3.22
C ASP A 74 -12.27 9.31 -2.72
N LEU A 75 -12.96 8.62 -3.65
CA LEU A 75 -13.79 7.45 -3.34
C LEU A 75 -12.96 6.28 -2.76
N MET A 76 -11.73 6.11 -3.24
CA MET A 76 -10.84 5.02 -2.84
C MET A 76 -9.93 5.37 -1.64
N ASP A 77 -9.95 6.64 -1.21
CA ASP A 77 -9.00 7.21 -0.23
C ASP A 77 -7.53 6.96 -0.62
N ILE A 78 -7.17 7.37 -1.85
CA ILE A 78 -5.80 7.27 -2.39
C ILE A 78 -5.42 8.55 -3.17
N ASN A 79 -4.17 8.63 -3.61
CA ASN A 79 -3.75 9.70 -4.52
C ASN A 79 -4.22 9.45 -5.96
N ALA A 80 -4.59 10.51 -6.68
CA ALA A 80 -5.00 10.42 -8.09
C ALA A 80 -3.90 9.86 -9.02
N SER A 81 -2.63 10.05 -8.68
CA SER A 81 -1.50 9.44 -9.40
C SER A 81 -1.47 7.91 -9.28
N ALA A 82 -2.01 7.35 -8.19
CA ALA A 82 -2.12 5.90 -8.00
C ALA A 82 -3.26 5.29 -8.83
N VAL A 83 -4.30 6.07 -9.14
CA VAL A 83 -5.37 5.65 -10.06
C VAL A 83 -4.81 5.49 -11.47
N THR A 84 -4.06 6.49 -11.95
CA THR A 84 -3.57 6.50 -13.33
C THR A 84 -2.42 5.52 -13.57
N SER A 85 -1.65 5.15 -12.54
CA SER A 85 -0.54 4.21 -12.65
C SER A 85 -0.95 2.73 -12.68
N ARG A 86 -2.18 2.39 -12.24
CA ARG A 86 -2.67 1.00 -12.20
C ARG A 86 -3.01 0.40 -13.57
N GLY A 87 -2.98 1.20 -14.63
CA GLY A 87 -3.27 0.76 -15.99
C GLY A 87 -4.65 1.23 -16.45
N ASP A 88 -5.27 0.48 -17.36
CA ASP A 88 -6.56 0.84 -17.96
C ASP A 88 -7.73 0.04 -17.37
N HIS A 89 -7.45 -1.07 -16.68
CA HIS A 89 -8.47 -1.96 -16.14
C HIS A 89 -7.94 -2.72 -14.92
N TRP A 90 -8.65 -2.70 -13.79
CA TRP A 90 -8.29 -3.46 -12.59
C TRP A 90 -9.49 -3.71 -11.68
N SER A 91 -9.37 -4.68 -10.79
CA SER A 91 -10.36 -4.95 -9.76
C SER A 91 -10.09 -4.11 -8.50
N TRP A 92 -11.15 -3.54 -7.93
CA TRP A 92 -11.17 -2.90 -6.62
C TRP A 92 -12.37 -3.41 -5.82
N ARG A 93 -12.09 -4.19 -4.77
CA ARG A 93 -13.12 -4.83 -3.93
C ARG A 93 -14.12 -5.61 -4.80
N ASN A 94 -15.38 -5.19 -4.80
CA ASN A 94 -16.48 -5.84 -5.53
C ASN A 94 -16.70 -5.23 -6.93
N TRP A 95 -15.80 -4.37 -7.39
CA TRP A 95 -15.94 -3.66 -8.66
C TRP A 95 -14.74 -3.85 -9.57
N VAL A 96 -15.01 -3.80 -10.86
CA VAL A 96 -14.05 -3.59 -11.92
C VAL A 96 -14.01 -2.09 -12.21
N VAL A 97 -12.82 -1.53 -12.28
CA VAL A 97 -12.58 -0.15 -12.67
C VAL A 97 -11.94 -0.13 -14.04
N SER A 98 -12.56 0.58 -14.98
CA SER A 98 -12.14 0.64 -16.38
C SER A 98 -11.97 2.08 -16.84
N ARG A 99 -10.86 2.38 -17.52
CA ARG A 99 -10.64 3.66 -18.20
C ARG A 99 -11.53 3.73 -19.42
N VAL A 100 -12.35 4.77 -19.53
CA VAL A 100 -13.27 4.92 -20.66
C VAL A 100 -12.70 5.88 -21.70
N ARG A 101 -12.36 7.10 -21.29
CA ARG A 101 -11.87 8.13 -22.21
C ARG A 101 -11.12 9.23 -21.47
N ARG A 102 -10.43 10.08 -22.24
CA ARG A 102 -9.81 11.30 -21.75
C ARG A 102 -10.58 12.51 -22.27
N GLU A 103 -11.00 13.38 -21.36
CA GLU A 103 -11.64 14.66 -21.67
C GLU A 103 -10.71 15.79 -21.23
N GLY A 104 -10.01 16.39 -22.19
CA GLY A 104 -8.97 17.38 -21.91
C GLY A 104 -7.86 16.80 -21.02
N ASN A 105 -7.72 17.34 -19.80
CA ASN A 105 -6.75 16.83 -18.84
C ASN A 105 -7.33 15.78 -17.86
N GLN A 106 -8.62 15.49 -17.93
CA GLN A 106 -9.28 14.52 -17.06
C GLN A 106 -9.37 13.17 -17.75
N ILE A 107 -9.14 12.11 -16.99
CA ILE A 107 -9.42 10.74 -17.42
C ILE A 107 -10.69 10.30 -16.71
N LEU A 108 -11.64 9.80 -17.49
CA LEU A 108 -12.91 9.28 -17.00
C LEU A 108 -12.84 7.76 -16.85
N TRP A 109 -13.37 7.31 -15.72
CA TRP A 109 -13.41 5.94 -15.27
C TRP A 109 -14.84 5.50 -15.06
N GLN A 110 -15.08 4.22 -15.29
CA GLN A 110 -16.35 3.56 -15.02
C GLN A 110 -16.13 2.44 -14.01
N LEU A 111 -17.09 2.26 -13.10
CA LEU A 111 -17.16 1.14 -12.19
C LEU A 111 -18.22 0.16 -12.68
N GLU A 112 -17.94 -1.13 -12.61
CA GLU A 112 -18.88 -2.20 -12.89
C GLU A 112 -18.79 -3.23 -11.76
N ARG A 113 -19.92 -3.83 -11.36
CA ARG A 113 -19.91 -4.83 -10.29
C ARG A 113 -19.31 -6.14 -10.83
N VAL A 114 -18.44 -6.76 -10.06
CA VAL A 114 -17.93 -8.10 -10.36
C VAL A 114 -19.06 -9.09 -10.04
N ASP A 115 -19.51 -9.85 -11.04
CA ASP A 115 -20.50 -10.93 -10.90
C ASP A 115 -19.98 -12.10 -10.05
#